data_AF-F9LV92-F1
#
_entry.id   AF-F9LV92-F1
#
_cell.length_a   1.000
_cell.length_b   1.000
_cell.length_c   1.000
_cell.angle_alpha   90.00
_cell.angle_beta   90.00
_cell.angle_gamma   90.00
#
_symmetry.space_group_name_H-M   'P 1'
#
loop_
_entity.id
_entity.type
_entity.pdbx_description
1 polymer ?
#
loop_
_entity_poly.entity_id
_entity_poly.type
_entity_poly.pdbx_seq_one_letter_code
_entity_poly.pdbx_strand_id
1 'polypeptide(L)' 'MGAHAVKLLKQGIGGVAVGIRNEKMVENPILGTAEEGALFSLTADGKIVVNNPHKADLGLASLNKSLS' A
#
# COMPACT_ATOMS: atom_id res chain seq x y z
N MET A 1 1.09 -6.21 -12.25
CA MET A 1 1.91 -5.37 -11.36
C MET A 1 3.30 -5.06 -11.94
N GLY A 2 4.16 -6.04 -12.20
CA GLY A 2 5.53 -5.78 -12.69
C GLY A 2 5.62 -4.96 -13.99
N ALA A 3 4.81 -5.29 -15.01
CA ALA A 3 4.75 -4.50 -16.25
C ALA A 3 4.32 -3.04 -16.02
N HIS A 4 3.45 -2.81 -15.02
CA HIS A 4 3.01 -1.47 -14.65
C HIS A 4 4.10 -0.67 -13.94
N ALA A 5 4.87 -1.31 -13.05
CA ALA A 5 6.05 -0.70 -12.44
C ALA A 5 7.10 -0.28 -13.50
N VAL A 6 7.36 -1.15 -14.49
CA VAL A 6 8.27 -0.83 -15.60
C VAL A 6 7.76 0.37 -16.42
N LYS A 7 6.45 0.48 -16.63
CA LYS A 7 5.84 1.62 -17.33
C LYS A 7 6.10 2.93 -16.58
N LEU A 8 5.91 2.95 -15.26
CA LEU A 8 6.15 4.14 -14.42
C LEU A 8 7.62 4.55 -14.43
N LEU A 9 8.54 3.59 -14.33
CA LEU A 9 9.97 3.85 -14.43
C LEU A 9 10.36 4.46 -15.79
N LYS A 10 9.79 3.94 -16.88
CA LYS A 10 10.00 4.52 -18.24
C LYS A 10 9.45 5.95 -18.38
N GLN A 11 8.48 6.34 -17.56
CA GLN A 11 7.92 7.69 -17.52
C GLN A 11 8.70 8.62 -16.58
N GLY A 12 9.77 8.13 -15.93
CA GLY A 12 10.55 8.89 -14.95
C GLY A 12 9.88 8.99 -13.57
N ILE A 13 8.82 8.22 -13.31
CA ILE A 13 8.10 8.21 -12.03
C ILE A 13 8.74 7.15 -11.12
N GLY A 14 9.31 7.61 -10.01
CA GLY A 14 9.91 6.78 -8.95
C GLY A 14 9.31 7.08 -7.58
N GLY A 15 9.61 6.24 -6.58
CA GLY A 15 9.15 6.46 -5.20
C GLY A 15 7.68 6.09 -4.94
N VAL A 16 7.05 5.35 -5.85
CA VAL A 16 5.67 4.89 -5.74
C VAL A 16 5.59 3.38 -5.55
N ALA A 17 4.69 2.95 -4.66
CA ALA A 17 4.31 1.57 -4.46
C ALA A 17 3.11 1.23 -5.36
N VAL A 18 3.26 0.17 -6.17
CA VAL A 18 2.17 -0.36 -6.98
C VAL A 18 1.43 -1.46 -6.22
N GLY A 19 0.10 -1.39 -6.24
CA GLY A 19 -0.76 -2.34 -5.53
C GLY A 19 -2.10 -2.55 -6.21
N ILE A 20 -2.94 -3.38 -5.59
CA ILE A 20 -4.32 -3.61 -5.99
C ILE A 20 -5.22 -3.20 -4.83
N ARG A 21 -6.21 -2.36 -5.11
CA ARG A 21 -7.25 -2.00 -4.13
C ARG A 21 -8.61 -2.05 -4.82
N ASN A 22 -9.54 -2.81 -4.25
CA ASN A 22 -10.87 -3.06 -4.85
C ASN A 22 -10.75 -3.47 -6.32
N GLU A 23 -9.86 -4.43 -6.60
CA GLU A 23 -9.56 -4.98 -7.93
C GLU A 23 -9.00 -3.99 -8.97
N LYS A 24 -8.68 -2.75 -8.56
CA LYS A 24 -8.09 -1.73 -9.42
C LYS A 24 -6.60 -1.58 -9.13
N MET A 25 -5.82 -1.36 -10.18
CA MET A 25 -4.41 -0.99 -10.07
C MET A 25 -4.31 0.39 -9.41
N VAL A 26 -3.53 0.49 -8.34
CA VAL A 26 -3.30 1.74 -7.62
C VAL A 26 -1.81 2.00 -7.45
N GLU A 27 -1.48 3.27 -7.33
CA GLU A 27 -0.14 3.79 -7.10
C GLU A 27 -0.22 4.73 -5.90
N ASN A 28 0.61 4.45 -4.89
CA ASN A 28 0.66 5.25 -3.68
C ASN A 28 2.11 5.67 -3.41
N PRO A 29 2.38 6.90 -2.96
CA PRO A 29 3.72 7.30 -2.54
C PRO A 29 4.24 6.36 -1.45
N ILE A 30 5.52 5.98 -1.52
CA ILE A 30 6.15 5.17 -0.48
C ILE A 30 6.32 6.01 0.79
N LEU A 31 6.85 7.22 0.64
CA LEU A 31 7.17 8.15 1.72
C LEU A 31 6.45 9.48 1.48
N GLY A 32 5.85 10.02 2.53
CA GLY A 32 5.10 11.27 2.49
C GLY A 32 4.20 11.39 3.72
N THR A 33 3.18 12.23 3.64
CA THR A 33 2.17 12.37 4.69
C THR A 33 1.03 11.36 4.53
N ALA A 34 0.29 11.11 5.61
CA ALA A 34 -0.92 10.29 5.55
C ALA A 34 -2.01 10.90 4.65
N GLU A 35 -2.07 12.23 4.57
CA GLU A 35 -3.01 12.99 3.73
C GLU A 35 -2.72 12.82 2.24
N GLU A 36 -1.45 12.69 1.86
CA GLU A 36 -1.01 12.36 0.49
C GLU A 36 -1.23 10.87 0.14
N GLY A 37 -1.75 10.08 1.09
CA GLY A 37 -1.97 8.65 0.90
C GLY A 37 -0.68 7.85 0.82
N ALA A 38 0.41 8.37 1.42
CA ALA A 38 1.69 7.67 1.49
C ALA A 38 1.63 6.47 2.43
N LEU A 39 2.36 5.40 2.12
CA LEU A 39 2.40 4.20 2.98
C LEU A 39 3.14 4.47 4.30
N PHE A 40 4.19 5.28 4.24
CA PHE A 40 5.05 5.60 5.37
C PHE A 40 5.24 7.11 5.52
N SER A 41 5.32 7.56 6.77
CA SER A 41 5.77 8.92 7.12
C SER A 41 7.10 8.86 7.87
N LEU A 42 7.90 9.92 7.73
CA LEU A 42 9.11 10.12 8.53
C LEU A 42 8.84 11.13 9.65
N THR A 43 9.16 10.76 10.88
CA THR A 43 9.17 11.70 12.02
C THR A 43 10.43 12.55 12.00
N ALA A 44 10.44 13.68 12.71
CA ALA A 44 11.60 14.57 12.81
C ALA A 44 12.86 13.84 13.35
N ASP A 45 12.67 12.78 14.13
CA ASP A 45 13.75 11.94 14.69
C ASP A 45 14.21 10.82 13.75
N GLY A 46 13.72 10.79 12.50
CA GLY A 46 14.06 9.77 11.51
C GLY A 46 13.38 8.41 11.69
N LYS A 47 12.39 8.29 12.59
CA LYS A 47 11.60 7.05 12.72
C LYS A 47 10.54 6.96 11.64
N ILE A 48 10.34 5.75 11.12
CA ILE A 48 9.31 5.43 10.13
C ILE A 48 8.00 5.13 10.86
N VAL A 49 6.92 5.80 10.44
CA VAL A 49 5.55 5.56 10.88
C VAL A 49 4.77 4.94 9.74
N VAL A 50 4.04 3.86 10.01
CA VAL A 50 3.18 3.20 9.03
C VAL A 50 1.82 3.89 9.02
N ASN A 51 1.50 4.58 7.93
CA ASN A 51 0.24 5.34 7.83
C ASN A 51 -0.95 4.44 7.53
N ASN A 52 -0.73 3.39 6.74
CA ASN A 52 -1.79 2.49 6.30
C ASN A 52 -1.37 1.02 6.52
N PRO A 53 -1.58 0.47 7.72
CA PRO A 53 -1.25 -0.92 8.01
C PRO A 53 -2.15 -1.88 7.21
N HIS A 54 -1.61 -3.04 6.88
CA HIS A 54 -2.36 -4.09 6.20
C HIS A 54 -3.54 -4.57 7.07
N LYS A 55 -4.75 -4.58 6.50
CA LYS A 55 -5.95 -5.11 7.13
C LYS A 55 -6.32 -6.43 6.47
N ALA A 56 -6.16 -7.53 7.19
CA ALA A 56 -6.61 -8.84 6.75
C ALA A 56 -8.14 -8.98 6.91
N ASP A 57 -8.75 -9.80 6.07
CA ASP A 57 -10.17 -10.13 6.21
C ASP A 57 -10.39 -11.19 7.30
N LEU A 58 -10.75 -10.72 8.50
CA LEU A 58 -11.08 -11.56 9.65
C LEU A 58 -12.47 -12.21 9.53
N GLY A 59 -13.31 -11.74 8.61
CA GLY A 59 -14.61 -12.34 8.31
C GLY A 59 -14.45 -13.74 7.73
N LEU A 60 -13.48 -13.93 6.84
CA LEU A 60 -13.13 -15.26 6.31
C LEU A 60 -12.63 -16.21 7.40
N ALA A 61 -11.83 -15.71 8.35
CA ALA A 61 -11.38 -16.51 9.48
C ALA A 61 -12.55 -16.93 10.38
N SER A 62 -13.52 -16.04 10.60
CA SER A 62 -14.74 -16.33 11.37
C SER A 62 -15.67 -17.31 10.62
N LEU A 63 -15.82 -17.14 9.30
CA LEU A 63 -16.59 -18.05 8.45
C LEU A 63 -16.03 -19.47 8.49
N ASN A 64 -14.71 -19.62 8.36
CA ASN A 64 -14.06 -20.92 8.42
C ASN A 64 -14.32 -21.63 9.76
N LYS A 65 -14.33 -20.90 10.88
CA LYS A 65 -14.69 -21.45 12.20
C LYS A 65 -16.15 -21.89 12.26
N SER A 66 -17.06 -21.21 11.57
CA SER A 66 -18.50 -21.56 11.55
C SER A 66 -18.84 -22.73 10.63
N LEU A 67 -17.98 -23.04 9.67
CA LEU A 67 -18.15 -24.13 8.70
C LEU A 67 -17.50 -25.45 9.15
N SER A 68 -16.70 -25.42 10.23
CA SER A 68 -16.03 -26.59 10.83
C SER A 68 -16.77 -27.09 12.06
#